data_AF-A0A224YEG8-F1
#
_entry.id   AF-A0A224YEG8-F1
#
_cell.length_a   1.000
_cell.length_b   1.000
_cell.length_c   1.000
_cell.angle_alpha   90.00
_cell.angle_beta   90.00
_cell.angle_gamma   90.00
#
_symmetry.space_group_name_H-M   'P 1'
#
loop_
_entity.id
_entity.type
_entity.pdbx_description
1 polymer ?
#
loop_
_entity_poly.entity_id
_entity_poly.type
_entity_poly.pdbx_seq_one_letter_code
_entity_poly.pdbx_strand_id
1 'polypeptide(L)'
;MRIFIIILQFALYSDAEKDVFVYPTILQERSTETKLVLRLNDKFTLNLERSSVLADKLLFVTTSDEVSHLEEVDTSAIQKNFVS
;
A
#
# COMPACT_ATOMS: atom_id res chain seq x y z
N MET A 1 -12.17 -22.88 -37.87
CA MET A 1 -13.34 -22.50 -37.03
C MET A 1 -13.15 -22.78 -35.54
N ARG A 2 -12.50 -23.88 -35.11
CA ARG A 2 -12.28 -24.19 -33.67
C ARG A 2 -11.35 -23.23 -32.92
N ILE A 3 -10.26 -22.80 -33.55
CA ILE A 3 -9.27 -21.88 -32.93
C ILE A 3 -9.90 -20.52 -32.61
N PHE A 4 -10.80 -20.05 -33.47
CA PHE A 4 -11.49 -18.77 -33.27
C PHE A 4 -12.40 -18.79 -32.04
N ILE A 5 -13.04 -19.93 -31.75
CA ILE A 5 -13.88 -20.12 -30.56
C ILE A 5 -13.03 -20.10 -29.29
N ILE A 6 -11.83 -20.71 -29.33
CA ILE A 6 -10.93 -20.74 -28.17
C ILE A 6 -10.42 -19.33 -27.84
N ILE A 7 -9.99 -18.56 -28.85
CA ILE A 7 -9.52 -17.19 -28.65
C ILE A 7 -10.66 -16.28 -28.15
N LEU A 8 -11.88 -16.47 -28.67
CA LEU A 8 -13.06 -15.73 -28.21
C LEU A 8 -13.42 -16.04 -26.75
N GLN A 9 -13.24 -17.29 -26.31
CA GLN A 9 -13.43 -17.66 -24.91
C GLN A 9 -12.40 -16.97 -24.01
N PHE A 10 -11.10 -16.99 -24.37
CA PHE A 10 -10.06 -16.31 -23.58
C PHE A 10 -10.28 -14.79 -23.47
N ALA A 11 -10.76 -14.13 -24.53
CA ALA A 11 -11.05 -12.70 -24.50
C ALA A 11 -12.21 -12.32 -23.56
N LEU A 12 -13.16 -13.24 -23.31
CA LEU A 12 -14.28 -13.03 -22.38
C LEU A 12 -13.91 -13.31 -20.91
N TYR A 13 -12.77 -13.97 -20.64
CA TYR A 13 -12.27 -14.24 -19.28
C TYR A 13 -11.38 -13.13 -18.71
N SER A 14 -11.04 -12.11 -19.51
CA SER A 14 -10.31 -10.95 -19.02
C SER A 14 -11.25 -10.01 -18.28
N ASP A 15 -11.55 -10.34 -17.02
CA ASP A 15 -12.17 -9.41 -16.08
C ASP A 15 -11.06 -8.53 -15.50
N ALA A 16 -10.99 -7.28 -15.96
CA ALA A 16 -10.16 -6.29 -15.31
C ALA A 16 -10.87 -5.93 -13.99
N GLU A 17 -10.39 -6.52 -12.89
CA GLU A 17 -10.92 -6.26 -11.56
C GLU A 17 -10.94 -4.74 -11.33
N LYS A 18 -12.14 -4.19 -11.13
CA LYS A 18 -12.34 -2.75 -10.97
C LYS A 18 -11.47 -2.27 -9.81
N ASP A 19 -10.77 -1.15 -10.01
CA ASP A 19 -10.02 -0.50 -8.94
C ASP A 19 -10.94 -0.25 -7.74
N VAL A 20 -10.70 -0.99 -6.64
CA VAL A 20 -11.46 -0.85 -5.40
C VAL A 20 -10.74 0.15 -4.52
N PHE A 21 -11.43 1.26 -4.20
CA PHE A 21 -10.95 2.16 -3.17
C PHE A 21 -11.12 1.51 -1.79
N VAL A 22 -10.00 1.24 -1.13
CA VAL A 22 -9.97 0.66 0.22
C VAL A 22 -9.43 1.66 1.23
N TYR A 23 -10.00 1.66 2.43
CA TYR A 23 -9.54 2.47 3.55
C TYR A 23 -8.78 1.58 4.53
N PRO A 24 -7.45 1.46 4.40
CA PRO A 24 -6.69 0.53 5.21
C PRO A 24 -6.69 0.94 6.68
N THR A 25 -6.58 -0.04 7.57
CA THR A 25 -6.51 0.17 9.03
C THR A 25 -5.24 -0.46 9.58
N ILE A 26 -4.52 0.28 10.42
CA ILE A 26 -3.37 -0.26 11.17
C ILE A 26 -3.90 -0.99 12.41
N LEU A 27 -3.51 -2.25 12.55
CA LEU A 27 -3.82 -3.12 13.68
C LEU A 27 -2.52 -3.53 14.38
N GLN A 28 -2.61 -3.88 15.65
CA GLN A 28 -1.50 -4.47 16.39
C GLN A 28 -1.76 -5.95 16.63
N GLU A 29 -0.78 -6.80 16.33
CA GLU A 29 -0.84 -8.21 16.64
C GLU A 29 -0.85 -8.42 18.16
N ARG A 30 -1.71 -9.33 18.65
CA ARG A 30 -1.70 -9.76 20.05
C ARG A 30 -0.59 -10.78 20.27
N SER A 31 0.65 -10.28 20.26
CA SER A 31 1.88 -11.03 20.49
C SER A 31 2.82 -10.22 21.38
N THR A 32 3.82 -10.87 21.97
CA THR A 32 4.89 -10.20 22.75
C THR A 32 5.79 -9.31 21.89
N GLU A 33 5.76 -9.49 20.56
CA GLU A 33 6.67 -8.82 19.61
C GLU A 33 6.14 -7.48 19.06
N THR A 34 5.01 -6.95 19.54
CA THR A 34 4.43 -5.64 19.14
C THR A 34 4.33 -5.42 17.63
N LYS A 35 4.09 -6.48 16.85
CA LYS A 35 4.02 -6.40 15.38
C LYS A 35 2.81 -5.61 14.91
N LEU A 36 3.00 -4.85 13.84
CA LEU A 36 1.95 -4.08 13.19
C LEU A 36 1.44 -4.83 11.96
N VAL A 37 0.13 -4.76 11.73
CA VAL A 37 -0.55 -5.38 10.59
C VAL A 37 -1.40 -4.31 9.91
N LEU A 38 -1.22 -4.14 8.60
CA LEU A 38 -2.06 -3.28 7.78
C LEU A 38 -3.20 -4.11 7.16
N ARG A 39 -4.42 -3.90 7.62
CA ARG A 39 -5.61 -4.50 6.99
C ARG A 39 -6.04 -3.61 5.82
N LEU A 40 -5.94 -4.10 4.59
CA LEU A 40 -6.44 -3.36 3.43
C LEU A 40 -7.96 -3.52 3.30
N ASN A 41 -8.46 -4.75 3.49
CA ASN A 41 -9.89 -5.08 3.54
C ASN A 41 -10.10 -6.38 4.34
N ASP A 42 -11.33 -6.90 4.38
CA ASP A 42 -11.66 -8.10 5.15
C ASP A 42 -10.98 -9.38 4.67
N LYS A 43 -10.41 -9.39 3.46
CA LYS A 43 -9.77 -10.54 2.83
C LYS A 43 -8.25 -10.43 2.79
N PHE A 44 -7.69 -9.23 2.99
CA PHE A 44 -6.27 -8.98 2.75
C PHE A 44 -5.63 -8.14 3.86
N THR A 45 -4.53 -8.68 4.40
CA THR A 45 -3.71 -8.09 5.45
C THR A 45 -2.23 -8.18 5.08
N LEU A 46 -1.46 -7.15 5.42
CA LEU A 46 -0.01 -7.11 5.28
C LEU A 46 0.64 -7.03 6.67
N ASN A 47 1.56 -7.93 6.96
CA ASN A 47 2.41 -7.80 8.15
C ASN A 47 3.46 -6.73 7.87
N LEU A 48 3.55 -5.72 8.74
CA LEU A 48 4.51 -4.64 8.60
C LEU A 48 5.77 -4.98 9.36
N GLU A 49 6.90 -4.90 8.68
CA GLU A 49 8.23 -4.95 9.27
C GLU A 49 8.86 -3.57 9.28
N ARG A 50 9.73 -3.32 10.27
CA ARG A 50 10.48 -2.06 10.31
C ARG A 50 11.44 -2.03 9.13
N SER A 51 11.31 -1.01 8.28
CA SER A 51 12.29 -0.78 7.21
C SER A 51 13.67 -0.52 7.82
N SER A 52 14.73 -1.11 7.27
CA SER A 52 16.11 -0.81 7.65
C SER A 52 16.64 0.48 7.01
N VAL A 53 15.88 1.07 6.08
CA VAL A 53 16.25 2.27 5.33
C VAL A 53 15.10 3.27 5.37
N LEU A 54 15.39 4.51 5.75
CA LEU A 54 14.50 5.66 5.64
C LEU A 54 15.20 6.73 4.80
N ALA A 55 14.51 7.30 3.82
CA ALA A 55 15.07 8.38 3.00
C ALA A 55 15.30 9.64 3.84
N ASP A 56 16.31 10.45 3.51
CA ASP A 56 16.63 11.69 4.22
C ASP A 56 15.49 12.70 4.27
N LYS A 57 14.62 12.65 3.27
CA LYS A 57 13.46 13.50 3.16
C LYS A 57 12.27 12.72 2.64
N LEU A 58 11.09 13.02 3.18
CA LEU A 58 9.82 12.49 2.71
C LEU A 58 8.98 13.61 2.10
N LEU A 59 8.35 13.32 0.97
CA LEU A 59 7.43 14.23 0.29
C LEU A 59 6.00 13.85 0.65
N PHE A 60 5.28 14.76 1.29
CA PHE A 60 3.86 14.62 1.59
C PHE A 60 3.07 15.47 0.59
N VAL A 61 2.19 14.82 -0.16
CA VAL A 61 1.31 15.48 -1.12
C VAL A 61 -0.12 15.41 -0.59
N THR A 62 -0.68 16.57 -0.27
CA THR A 62 -2.08 16.72 0.10
C THR A 62 -2.81 17.35 -1.08
N THR A 63 -3.65 16.58 -1.75
CA THR A 63 -4.47 17.07 -2.86
C THR A 63 -5.82 17.51 -2.32
N SER A 64 -6.17 18.79 -2.49
CA SER A 64 -7.54 19.28 -2.37
C SER A 64 -8.08 19.67 -3.75
N ASP A 65 -9.39 19.86 -3.87
CA ASP A 65 -10.08 20.15 -5.14
C ASP A 65 -9.54 21.39 -5.87
N GLU A 66 -8.83 22.27 -5.18
CA GLU A 66 -8.33 23.54 -5.73
C GLU A 66 -6.79 23.65 -5.79
N VAL A 67 -6.08 23.04 -4.83
CA VAL A 67 -4.61 23.17 -4.71
C VAL A 67 -4.01 21.87 -4.15
N SER A 68 -2.92 21.42 -4.76
CA SER A 68 -2.03 20.41 -4.19
C SER A 68 -0.96 21.07 -3.33
N HIS A 69 -0.92 20.70 -2.05
CA HIS A 69 0.12 21.14 -1.13
C HIS A 69 1.19 20.05 -1.06
N LEU A 70 2.42 20.43 -1.36
CA LEU A 70 3.58 19.56 -1.26
C LEU A 70 4.45 20.05 -0.10
N GLU A 71 4.66 19.17 0.88
CA GLU A 71 5.52 19.42 2.03
C GLU A 71 6.69 18.44 2.00
N GLU A 72 7.90 18.97 2.09
CA GLU A 72 9.13 18.17 2.23
C GLU A 72 9.51 18.12 3.71
N VAL A 73 9.52 16.92 4.29
CA VAL A 73 9.81 16.70 5.71
C VAL A 73 11.18 16.06 5.85
N ASP A 74 12.08 16.72 6.59
CA ASP A 74 13.38 16.19 6.98
C ASP A 74 13.21 15.03 7.97
N THR A 75 13.80 13.88 7.67
CA THR A 75 13.63 12.66 8.48
C THR A 75 14.74 12.41 9.49
N SER A 76 15.74 13.29 9.59
CA SER A 76 16.92 13.10 10.45
C SER A 76 16.55 12.86 11.92
N ALA A 77 15.44 13.44 12.38
CA ALA A 77 14.91 13.24 13.73
C ALA A 77 14.43 11.79 13.97
N ILE A 78 13.89 11.13 12.95
CA ILE A 78 13.28 9.80 13.04
C ILE A 78 14.30 8.71 12.69
N GLN A 79 15.25 9.00 11.78
CA GLN A 79 16.33 8.10 11.36
C GLN A 79 17.15 7.53 12.54
N LYS A 80 17.30 8.29 13.64
CA LYS A 80 18.01 7.86 14.85
C LYS A 80 17.43 6.59 15.49
N ASN A 81 16.18 6.25 15.22
CA ASN A 81 15.50 5.09 15.80
C ASN A 81 15.61 3.81 14.93
N PHE A 82 16.28 3.88 13.78
CA PHE A 82 16.42 2.75 12.84
C PHE A 82 17.71 1.93 13.06
N VAL A 83 18.70 2.49 13.75
CA VAL A 83 19.94 1.77 14.11
C VAL A 83 19.82 1.31 15.55
N SER A 84 19.44 0.04 15.73
CA SER A 84 19.58 -0.70 16.99
C SER A 84 20.76 -1.66 16.89
#